data_AF-A0A840IY85-F1
#
_entry.id   AF-A0A840IY85-F1
#
_cell.length_a   1.000
_cell.length_b   1.000
_cell.length_c   1.000
_cell.angle_alpha   90.00
_cell.angle_beta   90.00
_cell.angle_gamma   90.00
#
_symmetry.space_group_name_H-M   'P 1'
#
loop_
_entity.id
_entity.type
_entity.pdbx_description
1 polymer ?
#
loop_
_entity_poly.entity_id
_entity_poly.type
_entity_poly.pdbx_seq_one_letter_code
_entity_poly.pdbx_strand_id
1 'polypeptide(L)'
;MWIMLLNRKDQPAIRQQEQAQSVSAWLDRGEQYDHEEDYVVCAHNSGDAPVFGCELKVGRPDESEPHQVRFAIIPPGATAVRALPFGQEAMPAADLYSASAIPEFSFTDSHGGHWTRDTSGLLSRTDRRTLRGRRRSATRG
;
A
#
# COMPACT_ATOMS: atom_id res chain seq x y z
N MET A 1 -37.80 -2.84 -28.51
CA MET A 1 -36.69 -3.53 -27.82
C MET A 1 -35.78 -2.47 -27.24
N TRP A 2 -35.89 -2.19 -25.94
CA TRP A 2 -35.07 -1.18 -25.26
C TRP A 2 -33.95 -1.91 -24.52
N ILE A 3 -32.71 -1.74 -24.98
CA ILE A 3 -31.54 -2.21 -24.25
C ILE A 3 -31.31 -1.19 -23.13
N MET A 4 -31.65 -1.55 -21.89
CA MET A 4 -31.19 -0.82 -20.71
C MET A 4 -29.67 -0.99 -20.63
N LEU A 5 -28.93 -0.01 -21.13
CA LEU A 5 -27.52 0.19 -20.79
C LEU A 5 -27.46 0.60 -19.32
N LEU A 6 -27.49 -0.39 -18.41
CA LEU A 6 -27.15 -0.17 -17.02
C LEU A 6 -25.73 0.40 -16.99
N ASN A 7 -25.65 1.69 -16.64
CA ASN A 7 -24.43 2.45 -16.53
C ASN A 7 -23.48 1.74 -15.56
N ARG A 8 -22.53 0.98 -16.09
CA ARG A 8 -21.62 0.12 -15.30
C ARG A 8 -20.87 0.92 -14.24
N LYS A 9 -20.70 2.23 -14.42
CA LYS A 9 -19.99 3.15 -13.51
C LYS A 9 -20.76 3.57 -12.24
N ASP A 10 -22.06 3.26 -12.14
CA ASP A 10 -22.88 3.65 -10.99
C ASP A 10 -22.96 2.61 -9.88
N GLN A 11 -22.23 1.50 -10.01
CA GLN A 11 -22.18 0.52 -8.93
C GLN A 11 -21.20 0.99 -7.84
N PRO A 12 -21.62 1.15 -6.58
CA PRO A 12 -20.75 1.56 -5.48
C PRO A 12 -19.48 0.72 -5.33
N ALA A 13 -19.55 -0.56 -5.71
CA ALA A 13 -18.41 -1.46 -5.72
C ALA A 13 -17.31 -1.05 -6.71
N ILE A 14 -17.69 -0.57 -7.90
CA ILE A 14 -16.75 -0.12 -8.92
C ILE A 14 -16.06 1.16 -8.46
N ARG A 15 -16.81 2.12 -7.91
CA ARG A 15 -16.24 3.36 -7.36
C ARG A 15 -15.28 3.09 -6.19
N GLN A 16 -15.61 2.15 -5.31
CA GLN A 16 -14.69 1.74 -4.24
C GLN A 16 -13.40 1.12 -4.79
N GLN A 17 -13.50 0.28 -5.82
CA GLN A 17 -12.33 -0.31 -6.46
C GLN A 17 -11.49 0.73 -7.20
N GLU A 18 -12.11 1.69 -7.90
CA GLU A 18 -11.43 2.83 -8.54
C GLU A 18 -10.69 3.69 -7.51
N GLN A 19 -11.34 4.02 -6.38
CA GLN A 19 -10.70 4.73 -5.27
C GLN A 19 -9.54 3.92 -4.65
N ALA A 20 -9.66 2.60 -4.55
CA ALA A 20 -8.56 1.79 -4.05
C ALA A 20 -7.39 1.71 -5.04
N GLN A 21 -7.68 1.74 -6.35
CA GLN A 21 -6.66 1.79 -7.41
C GLN A 21 -5.88 3.10 -7.41
N SER A 22 -6.48 4.22 -6.98
CA SER A 22 -5.83 5.54 -6.94
C SER A 22 -4.84 5.72 -5.78
N VAL A 23 -4.74 4.77 -4.86
CA VAL A 23 -3.73 4.78 -3.79
C VAL A 23 -2.51 4.00 -4.24
N SER A 24 -1.31 4.55 -4.13
CA SER A 24 -0.04 3.93 -4.56
C SER A 24 1.01 3.97 -3.45
N ALA A 25 2.03 3.12 -3.57
CA ALA A 25 3.17 3.08 -2.67
C ALA A 25 4.44 2.68 -3.43
N TRP A 26 5.58 3.26 -3.06
CA TRP A 26 6.88 3.01 -3.71
C TRP A 26 8.04 3.32 -2.76
N LEU A 27 9.24 2.89 -3.15
CA LEU A 27 10.49 3.29 -2.52
C LEU A 27 11.16 4.38 -3.34
N ASP A 28 11.85 5.28 -2.65
CA ASP A 28 12.58 6.35 -3.30
C ASP A 28 13.81 6.75 -2.51
N ARG A 29 14.62 7.64 -3.08
CA ARG A 29 15.76 8.22 -2.36
C ARG A 29 15.29 9.28 -1.38
N GLY A 30 15.83 9.28 -0.17
CA GLY A 30 15.49 10.27 0.86
C GLY A 30 15.86 11.70 0.46
N GLU A 31 16.92 11.87 -0.35
CA GLU A 31 17.32 13.18 -0.90
C GLU A 31 16.18 13.89 -1.66
N GLN A 32 15.23 13.15 -2.25
CA GLN A 32 14.10 13.73 -2.99
C GLN A 32 13.00 14.29 -2.07
N TYR A 33 13.04 13.96 -0.77
CA TYR A 33 12.02 14.31 0.21
C TYR A 33 12.59 15.03 1.44
N ASP A 34 13.78 15.63 1.32
CA ASP A 34 14.47 16.34 2.41
C ASP A 34 14.74 15.44 3.64
N HIS A 35 15.04 14.17 3.39
CA HIS A 35 15.43 13.19 4.40
C HIS A 35 16.94 12.94 4.36
N GLU A 36 17.57 12.86 5.54
CA GLU A 36 19.01 12.55 5.68
C GLU A 36 19.29 11.08 5.39
N GLU A 37 18.31 10.20 5.59
CA GLU A 37 18.42 8.78 5.28
C GLU A 37 18.45 8.53 3.78
N ASP A 38 19.24 7.55 3.35
CA ASP A 38 19.40 7.21 1.93
C ASP A 38 18.07 6.93 1.23
N TYR A 39 17.14 6.24 1.91
CA TYR A 39 15.88 5.78 1.34
C TYR A 39 14.66 6.11 2.18
N VAL A 40 13.56 6.30 1.48
CA VAL A 40 12.24 6.51 2.05
C VAL A 40 11.22 5.55 1.42
N VAL A 41 10.18 5.25 2.17
CA VAL A 41 8.96 4.66 1.63
C VAL A 41 7.89 5.75 1.53
N CYS A 42 7.24 5.78 0.37
CA CYS A 42 6.21 6.74 0.02
C CYS A 42 4.87 6.02 -0.14
N ALA A 43 3.80 6.68 0.27
CA ALA A 43 2.42 6.27 0.01
C ALA A 43 1.61 7.48 -0.42
N HIS A 44 0.98 7.43 -1.59
CA HIS A 44 0.20 8.54 -2.14
C HIS A 44 -1.25 8.14 -2.36
N ASN A 45 -2.15 9.08 -2.08
CA ASN A 45 -3.56 8.92 -2.34
C ASN A 45 -3.99 9.93 -3.40
N SER A 46 -4.09 9.51 -4.66
CA SER A 46 -4.62 10.35 -5.76
C SER A 46 -6.14 10.35 -5.84
N GLY A 47 -6.81 9.68 -4.90
CA GLY A 47 -8.27 9.62 -4.83
C GLY A 47 -8.89 10.84 -4.17
N ASP A 48 -10.22 10.84 -4.06
CA ASP A 48 -11.01 11.95 -3.54
C ASP A 48 -11.38 11.82 -2.05
N ALA A 49 -11.10 10.66 -1.46
CA ALA A 49 -11.40 10.35 -0.07
C ALA A 49 -10.16 9.86 0.70
N PRO A 50 -10.06 10.15 2.02
CA PRO A 50 -8.95 9.67 2.83
C PRO A 50 -8.92 8.14 2.94
N VAL A 51 -7.72 7.60 3.12
CA VAL A 51 -7.51 6.18 3.47
C VAL A 51 -6.81 6.05 4.81
N PHE A 52 -7.07 4.96 5.51
CA PHE A 52 -6.73 4.78 6.93
C PHE A 52 -5.94 3.50 7.17
N GLY A 53 -5.24 3.45 8.30
CA GLY A 53 -4.56 2.24 8.78
C GLY A 53 -3.61 1.65 7.73
N CYS A 54 -2.89 2.53 7.05
CA CYS A 54 -1.99 2.21 5.96
C CYS A 54 -0.77 1.47 6.51
N GLU A 55 -0.51 0.28 6.00
CA GLU A 55 0.59 -0.58 6.40
C GLU A 55 1.37 -0.99 5.16
N LEU A 56 2.65 -0.65 5.12
CA LEU A 56 3.57 -0.97 4.06
C LEU A 56 4.60 -1.97 4.58
N LYS A 57 4.93 -2.97 3.78
CA LYS A 57 5.99 -3.93 4.06
C LYS A 57 7.02 -3.86 2.95
N VAL A 58 8.25 -3.55 3.33
CA VAL A 58 9.38 -3.41 2.43
C VAL A 58 10.25 -4.66 2.60
N GLY A 59 10.30 -5.49 1.56
CA GLY A 59 11.16 -6.65 1.53
C GLY A 59 12.61 -6.24 1.27
N ARG A 60 13.54 -6.88 1.97
CA ARG A 60 14.98 -6.83 1.66
C ARG A 60 15.45 -8.22 1.28
N PRO A 61 16.36 -8.36 0.28
CA PRO A 61 16.88 -9.66 -0.12
C PRO A 61 17.49 -10.47 1.04
N ASP A 62 18.11 -9.78 2.00
CA ASP A 62 18.87 -10.39 3.09
C ASP A 62 18.08 -10.54 4.41
N GLU A 63 16.82 -10.09 4.47
CA GLU A 63 15.99 -10.17 5.67
C GLU A 63 14.90 -11.24 5.55
N SER A 64 14.75 -12.05 6.61
CA SER A 64 13.68 -13.05 6.69
C SER A 64 12.30 -12.44 6.93
N GLU A 65 12.24 -11.25 7.53
CA GLU A 65 11.02 -10.52 7.82
C GLU A 65 11.06 -9.14 7.15
N PRO A 66 9.99 -8.71 6.46
CA PRO A 66 9.98 -7.42 5.80
C PRO A 66 9.89 -6.27 6.81
N HIS A 67 10.56 -5.17 6.52
CA HIS A 67 10.46 -3.95 7.32
C HIS A 67 9.05 -3.35 7.21
N GLN A 68 8.42 -3.05 8.34
CA GLN A 68 7.02 -2.61 8.38
C GLN A 68 6.91 -1.12 8.73
N VAL A 69 6.23 -0.37 7.86
CA VAL A 69 5.94 1.06 8.06
C VAL A 69 4.43 1.28 8.15
N ARG A 70 4.00 2.21 9.01
CA ARG A 70 2.58 2.52 9.22
C ARG A 70 2.29 4.01 9.13
N PHE A 71 1.20 4.33 8.43
CA PHE A 71 0.58 5.64 8.42
C PHE A 71 -0.86 5.53 8.94
N ALA A 72 -1.23 6.38 9.89
CA ALA A 72 -2.58 6.35 10.44
C ALA A 72 -3.64 6.74 9.40
N ILE A 73 -3.32 7.76 8.59
CA ILE A 73 -4.19 8.32 7.55
C ILE A 73 -3.33 8.86 6.40
N ILE A 74 -3.83 8.75 5.17
CA ILE A 74 -3.31 9.45 4.00
C ILE A 74 -4.46 10.28 3.39
N PRO A 75 -4.43 11.63 3.52
CA PRO A 75 -5.45 12.50 2.96
C PRO A 75 -5.54 12.43 1.42
N PRO A 76 -6.65 12.86 0.82
CA PRO A 76 -6.77 13.04 -0.63
C PRO A 76 -5.68 13.97 -1.17
N GLY A 77 -5.06 13.59 -2.28
CA GLY A 77 -4.00 14.35 -2.96
C GLY A 77 -2.67 14.41 -2.21
N ALA A 78 -2.52 13.74 -1.07
CA ALA A 78 -1.32 13.81 -0.25
C ALA A 78 -0.39 12.61 -0.46
N THR A 79 0.91 12.86 -0.31
CA THR A 79 1.95 11.83 -0.19
C THR A 79 2.44 11.79 1.24
N ALA A 80 2.36 10.63 1.88
CA ALA A 80 2.96 10.36 3.16
C ALA A 80 4.33 9.69 2.95
N VAL A 81 5.34 10.13 3.71
CA VAL A 81 6.73 9.71 3.54
C VAL A 81 7.32 9.32 4.89
N ARG A 82 8.12 8.25 4.90
CA ARG A 82 8.88 7.79 6.07
C ARG A 82 10.25 7.32 5.64
N ALA A 83 11.27 7.76 6.37
CA ALA A 83 12.61 7.22 6.28
C ALA A 83 12.66 5.72 6.60
N LEU A 84 13.52 5.01 5.89
CA LEU A 84 13.83 3.61 6.16
C LEU A 84 15.13 3.51 6.96
N PRO A 85 15.26 2.53 7.87
CA PRO A 85 16.45 2.38 8.70
C PRO A 85 17.63 1.73 7.95
N PHE A 86 17.59 1.70 6.62
CA PHE A 86 18.59 1.08 5.77
C PHE A 86 18.78 1.89 4.49
N GLY A 87 19.97 1.79 3.91
CA GLY A 87 20.40 2.61 2.78
C GLY A 87 21.10 1.83 1.68
N GLN A 88 21.98 2.49 0.93
CA GLN A 88 22.63 1.94 -0.26
C GLN A 88 23.44 0.67 0.01
N GLU A 89 24.04 0.56 1.21
CA GLU A 89 24.80 -0.63 1.62
C GLU A 89 23.94 -1.89 1.68
N ALA A 90 22.65 -1.72 2.00
CA ALA A 90 21.69 -2.79 2.21
C ALA A 90 20.84 -3.09 0.97
N MET A 91 20.63 -2.11 0.11
CA MET A 91 19.87 -2.24 -1.12
C MET A 91 20.48 -1.26 -2.14
N PRO A 92 21.21 -1.74 -3.15
CA PRO A 92 21.76 -0.89 -4.19
C PRO A 92 20.68 -0.01 -4.84
N ALA A 93 21.03 1.22 -5.24
CA ALA A 93 20.05 2.15 -5.82
C ALA A 93 19.41 1.64 -7.13
N ALA A 94 20.08 0.73 -7.84
CA ALA A 94 19.52 0.05 -9.01
C ALA A 94 18.31 -0.85 -8.66
N ASP A 95 18.28 -1.36 -7.43
CA ASP A 95 17.25 -2.30 -6.97
C ASP A 95 15.98 -1.57 -6.47
N LEU A 96 16.06 -0.27 -6.14
CA LEU A 96 14.91 0.56 -5.70
C LEU A 96 13.70 0.49 -6.64
N TYR A 97 13.96 0.35 -7.95
CA TYR A 97 12.94 0.34 -8.99
C TYR A 97 12.75 -1.05 -9.62
N SER A 98 13.28 -2.08 -8.97
CA SER A 98 13.03 -3.48 -9.34
C SER A 98 11.66 -3.95 -8.86
N ALA A 99 11.13 -5.01 -9.48
CA ALA A 99 9.87 -5.62 -9.05
C ALA A 99 9.91 -6.08 -7.57
N SER A 100 11.08 -6.47 -7.06
CA SER A 100 11.29 -6.86 -5.65
C SER A 100 11.19 -5.71 -4.66
N ALA A 101 11.40 -4.46 -5.10
CA ALA A 101 11.36 -3.28 -4.24
C ALA A 101 9.96 -2.67 -4.09
N ILE A 102 8.96 -3.18 -4.82
CA ILE A 102 7.58 -2.72 -4.68
C ILE A 102 7.07 -3.14 -3.29
N PRO A 103 6.68 -2.20 -2.41
CA PRO A 103 6.20 -2.56 -1.09
C PRO A 103 4.83 -3.23 -1.17
N GLU A 104 4.62 -4.30 -0.40
CA GLU A 104 3.27 -4.77 -0.11
C GLU A 104 2.56 -3.67 0.69
N PHE A 105 1.35 -3.30 0.30
CA PHE A 105 0.64 -2.16 0.87
C PHE A 105 -0.80 -2.52 1.17
N SER A 106 -1.22 -2.32 2.42
CA SER A 106 -2.61 -2.53 2.84
C SER A 106 -3.18 -1.26 3.49
N PHE A 107 -4.48 -1.04 3.30
CA PHE A 107 -5.18 0.13 3.82
C PHE A 107 -6.68 -0.11 3.92
N THR A 108 -7.37 0.77 4.64
CA THR A 108 -8.84 0.83 4.71
C THR A 108 -9.34 2.07 3.98
N ASP A 109 -10.30 1.90 3.06
CA ASP A 109 -10.96 3.02 2.39
C ASP A 109 -11.99 3.72 3.32
N SER A 110 -12.49 4.87 2.89
CA SER A 110 -13.49 5.67 3.61
C SER A 110 -14.84 4.96 3.82
N HIS A 111 -15.12 3.89 3.07
CA HIS A 111 -16.33 3.08 3.16
C HIS A 111 -16.10 1.78 3.97
N GLY A 112 -14.92 1.63 4.59
CA GLY A 112 -14.56 0.48 5.43
C GLY A 112 -14.09 -0.76 4.66
N GLY A 113 -13.88 -0.67 3.34
CA GLY A 113 -13.25 -1.70 2.53
C GLY A 113 -11.77 -1.85 2.87
N HIS A 114 -11.31 -3.08 3.08
CA HIS A 114 -9.89 -3.38 3.33
C HIS A 114 -9.27 -3.82 2.03
N TRP A 115 -8.16 -3.19 1.66
CA TRP A 115 -7.48 -3.43 0.41
C TRP A 115 -6.03 -3.81 0.68
N THR A 116 -5.52 -4.72 -0.12
CA THR A 116 -4.12 -5.12 -0.12
C THR A 116 -3.61 -5.14 -1.55
N ARG A 117 -2.50 -4.46 -1.77
CA ARG A 117 -1.70 -4.54 -2.98
C ARG A 117 -0.44 -5.35 -2.66
N ASP A 118 -0.23 -6.44 -3.39
CA ASP A 118 0.98 -7.24 -3.26
C ASP A 118 2.17 -6.59 -4.01
N THR A 119 3.34 -7.22 -3.91
CA THR A 119 4.57 -6.75 -4.56
C THR A 119 4.51 -6.82 -6.09
N SER A 120 3.54 -7.52 -6.68
CA SER A 120 3.30 -7.51 -8.13
C SER A 120 2.41 -6.34 -8.57
N GLY A 121 1.89 -5.57 -7.61
CA GLY A 121 0.95 -4.48 -7.86
C GLY A 121 -0.51 -4.92 -7.93
N LEU A 122 -0.81 -6.21 -7.72
CA LEU A 122 -2.17 -6.73 -7.78
C LEU A 122 -2.97 -6.26 -6.56
N LEU A 123 -4.04 -5.52 -6.83
CA LEU A 123 -4.96 -5.03 -5.81
C LEU A 123 -6.07 -6.04 -5.55
N SER A 124 -6.25 -6.42 -4.28
CA SER A 124 -7.29 -7.32 -3.83
C SER A 124 -8.05 -6.74 -2.63
N ARG A 125 -9.35 -7.03 -2.56
CA ARG A 125 -10.18 -6.69 -1.40
C ARG A 125 -10.05 -7.82 -0.38
N THR A 126 -9.66 -7.51 0.84
CA THR A 126 -9.60 -8.46 1.94
C THR A 126 -10.88 -8.41 2.76
N ASP A 127 -11.61 -9.52 2.84
CA ASP A 127 -12.75 -9.59 3.77
C ASP A 127 -12.26 -9.63 5.21
N ARG A 128 -12.77 -8.72 6.05
CA ARG A 128 -12.37 -8.55 7.46
C ARG A 128 -12.48 -9.84 8.31
N ARG A 129 -13.23 -10.85 7.85
CA ARG A 129 -13.34 -12.18 8.47
C ARG A 129 -12.03 -12.99 8.41
N THR A 130 -11.22 -12.86 7.37
CA THR A 130 -9.98 -13.64 7.21
C THR A 130 -8.83 -13.11 8.08
N LEU A 131 -8.80 -11.79 8.34
CA LEU A 131 -7.78 -11.16 9.18
C LEU A 131 -7.85 -11.58 10.66
N ARG A 132 -9.05 -11.90 11.19
CA ARG A 132 -9.21 -12.45 12.55
C ARG A 132 -8.76 -13.91 12.66
N GLY A 133 -8.75 -14.66 11.56
CA GLY A 133 -8.28 -16.05 11.53
C GLY A 133 -6.76 -16.18 11.64
N ARG A 134 -6.01 -15.30 10.95
CA ARG A 134 -4.54 -15.37 10.91
C ARG A 134 -3.86 -15.00 12.24
N ARG A 135 -4.48 -14.14 13.06
CA ARG A 135 -3.96 -13.77 14.39
C ARG A 135 -4.11 -14.86 15.46
N ARG A 136 -4.95 -15.88 15.27
CA ARG A 136 -5.14 -16.96 16.27
C ARG A 136 -4.21 -18.15 16.09
N SER A 137 -3.52 -18.25 14.96
CA SER A 137 -2.62 -19.38 14.66
C SER A 137 -1.19 -19.16 15.18
N ALA A 138 -0.84 -17.96 15.62
CA ALA A 138 0.52 -17.60 16.09
C ALA A 138 0.72 -17.77 17.61
N THR A 139 -0.14 -18.54 18.30
CA THR A 139 -0.03 -18.73 19.77
C THR A 139 -0.30 -20.16 20.21
N ARG A 140 0.25 -21.13 19.46
CA ARG A 140 0.50 -22.49 19.95
C ARG A 140 1.83 -22.98 19.39
N GLY A 141 2.91 -22.50 20.02
CA GLY A 141 4.17 -23.21 20.16
C GLY A 141 4.31 -23.56 21.64
#